data_AF-E3JUR4-F1
#
_entry.id   AF-E3JUR4-F1
#
_cell.length_a   1.000
_cell.length_b   1.000
_cell.length_c   1.000
_cell.angle_alpha   90.00
_cell.angle_beta   90.00
_cell.angle_gamma   90.00
#
_symmetry.space_group_name_H-M   'P 1'
#
loop_
_entity.id
_entity.type
_entity.pdbx_description
1 polymer ?
#
loop_
_entity_poly.entity_id
_entity_poly.type
_entity_poly.pdbx_seq_one_letter_code
_entity_poly.pdbx_strand_id
1 'polypeptide(L)'
;MTTSIDIQATQDTLKVLQTIGLDLSWDESHQIAHPTGSQAALIKKEGAEAEEKSLSYLSRLASLAQTVSARHLVSSLLAGPDNEADDSLDIPLFLGHPSTSLNGSNKTETLDWVLGQLGLGHLDHAQLTIREPFDDGQRITPQSSLDQPPWVLNRLSESQAIQTSTADPDRTALEQLLARLRPRLSLEIEVSDSCANRPVCLLVGPIPDSLSHSWGGLISYRVST
;
A
#
# COMPACT_ATOMS: atom_id res chain seq x y z
N MET A 1 12.09 18.47 -8.45
CA MET A 1 10.69 18.95 -8.42
C MET A 1 9.88 17.83 -7.81
N THR A 2 9.26 18.03 -6.66
CA THR A 2 8.35 17.05 -6.07
C THR A 2 7.10 17.02 -6.94
N THR A 3 6.88 15.91 -7.65
CA THR A 3 5.61 15.62 -8.32
C THR A 3 4.56 15.47 -7.22
N SER A 4 3.74 16.52 -7.05
CA SER A 4 2.52 16.46 -6.25
C SER A 4 1.63 15.36 -6.82
N ILE A 5 1.02 14.56 -5.95
CA ILE A 5 0.01 13.57 -6.35
C ILE A 5 -1.15 14.35 -7.01
N ASP A 6 -1.74 13.81 -8.07
CA ASP A 6 -2.92 14.40 -8.69
C ASP A 6 -4.10 14.29 -7.72
N ILE A 7 -4.51 15.44 -7.19
CA ILE A 7 -5.56 15.52 -6.16
C ILE A 7 -6.90 15.02 -6.70
N GLN A 8 -7.23 15.33 -7.96
CA GLN A 8 -8.51 14.94 -8.53
C GLN A 8 -8.57 13.42 -8.73
N ALA A 9 -7.55 12.85 -9.35
CA ALA A 9 -7.49 11.41 -9.58
C ALA A 9 -7.36 10.62 -8.26
N THR A 10 -6.75 11.21 -7.22
CA THR A 10 -6.73 10.64 -5.87
C THR A 10 -8.13 10.59 -5.26
N GLN A 11 -8.89 11.68 -5.36
CA GLN A 11 -10.27 11.75 -4.87
C GLN A 11 -11.18 10.78 -5.62
N ASP A 12 -11.02 10.65 -6.93
CA ASP A 12 -11.78 9.71 -7.74
C ASP A 12 -11.46 8.26 -7.35
N THR A 13 -10.17 7.93 -7.16
CA THR A 13 -9.75 6.61 -6.69
C THR A 13 -10.32 6.30 -5.30
N LEU A 14 -10.22 7.25 -4.36
CA LEU A 14 -10.74 7.08 -3.01
C LEU A 14 -12.25 6.84 -3.00
N LYS A 15 -12.99 7.60 -3.82
CA LYS A 15 -14.44 7.46 -3.94
C LYS A 15 -14.82 6.07 -4.46
N VAL A 16 -14.05 5.51 -5.39
CA VAL A 16 -14.25 4.14 -5.86
C VAL A 16 -13.97 3.14 -4.74
N LEU A 17 -12.87 3.28 -4.00
CA LEU A 17 -12.56 2.43 -2.84
C LEU A 17 -13.67 2.44 -1.78
N GLN A 18 -14.22 3.62 -1.47
CA GLN A 18 -15.38 3.77 -0.58
C GLN A 18 -16.64 3.11 -1.15
N THR A 19 -16.86 3.22 -2.46
CA THR A 19 -18.01 2.57 -3.15
C THR A 19 -17.91 1.05 -3.12
N ILE A 20 -16.69 0.51 -3.18
CA ILE A 20 -16.43 -0.93 -3.02
C ILE A 20 -16.77 -1.41 -1.60
N GLY A 21 -16.84 -0.50 -0.62
CA GLY A 21 -17.22 -0.79 0.76
C GLY A 21 -16.08 -0.66 1.76
N LEU A 22 -14.97 0.00 1.39
CA LEU A 22 -13.88 0.28 2.33
C LEU A 22 -14.21 1.46 3.24
N ASP A 23 -14.02 1.27 4.54
CA ASP A 23 -14.24 2.30 5.55
C ASP A 23 -13.05 3.28 5.59
N LEU A 24 -12.94 4.17 4.62
CA LEU A 24 -11.81 5.11 4.49
C LEU A 24 -12.25 6.57 4.55
N SER A 25 -11.43 7.40 5.21
CA SER A 25 -11.50 8.86 5.20
C SER A 25 -10.18 9.47 4.71
N TRP A 26 -10.26 10.71 4.24
CA TRP A 26 -9.12 11.43 3.67
C TRP A 26 -8.72 12.60 4.55
N ASP A 27 -7.43 12.66 4.89
CA ASP A 27 -6.84 13.86 5.47
C ASP A 27 -6.24 14.74 4.36
N GLU A 28 -6.95 15.82 4.05
CA GLU A 28 -6.52 16.82 3.06
C GLU A 28 -5.19 17.50 3.43
N SER A 29 -4.87 17.60 4.72
CA SER A 29 -3.68 18.33 5.18
C SER A 29 -2.40 17.59 4.83
N HIS A 30 -2.43 16.27 4.96
CA HIS A 30 -1.27 15.40 4.71
C HIS A 30 -1.41 14.59 3.41
N GLN A 31 -2.56 14.69 2.75
CA GLN A 31 -2.92 13.92 1.56
C GLN A 31 -2.75 12.42 1.78
N ILE A 32 -3.35 11.90 2.86
CA ILE A 32 -3.26 10.49 3.26
C ILE A 32 -4.64 9.96 3.61
N ALA A 33 -4.94 8.74 3.16
CA ALA A 33 -6.13 8.01 3.54
C ALA A 33 -5.92 7.28 4.87
N HIS A 34 -6.98 7.14 5.65
CA HIS A 34 -6.98 6.37 6.90
C HIS A 34 -8.34 5.73 7.17
N PRO A 35 -8.40 4.62 7.93
CA PRO A 35 -9.64 3.99 8.38
C PRO A 35 -10.61 4.93 9.10
N THR A 36 -11.89 4.85 8.74
CA THR A 36 -12.99 5.58 9.38
C THR A 36 -13.24 5.00 10.76
N GLY A 37 -13.32 5.86 11.80
CA GLY A 37 -13.62 5.41 13.16
C GLY A 37 -12.46 4.74 13.90
N SER A 38 -11.29 4.60 13.27
CA SER A 38 -10.08 4.21 13.99
C SER A 38 -9.68 5.31 14.99
N GLN A 39 -9.08 4.91 16.11
CA GLN A 39 -8.34 5.85 16.97
C GLN A 39 -7.10 6.42 16.26
N ALA A 40 -6.86 6.11 14.98
CA ALA A 40 -5.90 6.79 14.11
C ALA A 40 -6.38 8.18 13.69
N ALA A 41 -7.19 8.84 14.51
CA ALA A 41 -7.20 10.30 14.52
C ALA A 41 -5.77 10.71 14.83
N LEU A 42 -5.03 11.17 13.79
CA LEU A 42 -3.65 11.61 13.88
C LEU A 42 -3.46 12.35 15.20
N ILE A 43 -2.69 11.76 16.13
CA ILE A 43 -2.82 12.07 17.55
C ILE A 43 -2.22 13.46 17.77
N LYS A 44 -3.09 14.46 17.86
CA LYS A 44 -2.73 15.79 18.34
C LYS A 44 -2.45 15.69 19.85
N LYS A 45 -1.22 15.34 20.26
CA LYS A 45 -0.43 16.10 21.25
C LYS A 45 0.85 15.46 21.80
N GLU A 46 1.13 14.17 21.63
CA GLU A 46 2.41 13.58 22.06
C GLU A 46 2.89 12.57 21.01
N GLY A 47 4.06 12.81 20.41
CA GLY A 47 4.59 11.99 19.31
C GLY A 47 4.45 12.56 17.89
N ALA A 48 4.00 13.82 17.75
CA ALA A 48 3.72 14.47 16.47
C ALA A 48 4.89 14.42 15.47
N GLU A 49 6.15 14.51 15.90
CA GLU A 49 7.30 14.42 14.99
C GLU A 49 7.51 13.01 14.40
N ALA A 50 7.20 11.96 15.16
CA ALA A 50 7.32 10.58 14.67
C ALA A 50 6.16 10.20 13.75
N GLU A 51 4.99 10.74 14.02
CA GLU A 51 3.84 10.65 13.12
C GLU A 51 4.11 11.41 11.82
N GLU A 52 4.64 12.64 11.89
CA GLU A 52 5.03 13.43 10.72
C GLU A 52 6.05 12.69 9.83
N LYS A 53 7.04 12.01 10.43
CA LYS A 53 7.98 11.16 9.67
C LYS A 53 7.28 10.00 8.98
N SER A 54 6.27 9.41 9.63
CA SER A 54 5.48 8.33 9.07
C SER A 54 4.64 8.81 7.89
N LEU A 55 3.99 9.97 8.03
CA LEU A 55 3.22 10.61 6.96
C LEU A 55 4.14 11.00 5.80
N SER A 56 5.26 11.65 6.07
CA SER A 56 6.27 12.00 5.05
C SER A 56 6.80 10.78 4.31
N TYR A 57 7.01 9.66 5.02
CA TYR A 57 7.40 8.39 4.42
C TYR A 57 6.33 7.88 3.44
N LEU A 58 5.06 7.86 3.85
CA LEU A 58 3.94 7.41 3.01
C LEU A 58 3.72 8.31 1.79
N SER A 59 3.74 9.63 1.97
CA SER A 59 3.61 10.59 0.86
C SER A 59 4.76 10.43 -0.15
N ARG A 60 5.98 10.21 0.33
CA ARG A 60 7.14 9.95 -0.54
C ARG A 60 7.01 8.62 -1.27
N LEU A 61 6.52 7.59 -0.59
CA LEU A 61 6.27 6.28 -1.19
C LEU A 61 5.25 6.38 -2.34
N ALA A 62 4.10 7.03 -2.11
CA ALA A 62 3.07 7.22 -3.13
C ALA A 62 3.55 8.09 -4.30
N SER A 63 4.25 9.20 -4.04
CA SER A 63 4.79 10.07 -5.08
C SER A 63 5.82 9.34 -5.97
N LEU A 64 6.71 8.53 -5.38
CA LEU A 64 7.66 7.73 -6.15
C LEU A 64 6.98 6.58 -6.90
N ALA A 65 6.01 5.90 -6.29
CA ALA A 65 5.22 4.86 -6.96
C ALA A 65 4.52 5.44 -8.19
N GLN A 66 3.88 6.61 -8.06
CA GLN A 66 3.23 7.29 -9.18
C GLN A 66 4.23 7.70 -10.27
N THR A 67 5.36 8.30 -9.87
CA THR A 67 6.36 8.80 -10.81
C THR A 67 6.99 7.67 -11.61
N VAL A 68 7.30 6.54 -10.96
CA VAL A 68 7.87 5.37 -11.63
C VAL A 68 6.81 4.70 -12.50
N SER A 69 5.60 4.48 -11.98
CA SER A 69 4.47 3.89 -12.73
C SER A 69 4.16 4.65 -14.02
N ALA A 70 4.07 5.98 -13.95
CA ALA A 70 3.78 6.82 -15.11
C ALA A 70 4.84 6.68 -16.23
N ARG A 71 6.11 6.43 -15.90
CA ARG A 71 7.16 6.15 -16.91
C ARG A 71 6.97 4.82 -17.61
N HIS A 72 6.36 3.86 -16.92
CA HIS A 72 5.97 2.56 -17.45
C HIS A 72 4.57 2.58 -18.09
N LEU A 73 3.98 3.77 -18.28
CA LEU A 73 2.64 3.98 -18.85
C LEU A 73 1.52 3.27 -18.07
N VAL A 74 1.70 3.12 -16.76
CA VAL A 74 0.69 2.57 -15.85
C VAL A 74 0.32 3.63 -14.81
N SER A 75 -0.95 3.69 -14.42
CA SER A 75 -1.43 4.72 -13.48
C SER A 75 -1.18 4.32 -12.03
N SER A 76 -1.26 3.02 -11.72
CA SER A 76 -0.99 2.46 -10.39
C SER A 76 0.03 1.33 -10.43
N LEU A 77 1.01 1.37 -9.52
CA LEU A 77 1.97 0.28 -9.29
C LEU A 77 1.26 -0.98 -8.80
N LEU A 78 0.27 -0.81 -7.93
CA LEU A 78 -0.48 -1.92 -7.33
C LEU A 78 -1.44 -2.57 -8.33
N ALA A 79 -2.12 -1.78 -9.16
CA ALA A 79 -3.02 -2.29 -10.19
C ALA A 79 -2.24 -2.91 -11.37
N GLY A 80 -1.08 -2.36 -11.71
CA GLY A 80 -0.22 -2.85 -12.79
C GLY A 80 -0.75 -2.59 -14.19
N PRO A 81 -0.07 -3.09 -15.23
CA PRO A 81 -0.38 -2.80 -16.64
C PRO A 81 -1.60 -3.52 -17.21
N ASP A 82 -2.31 -4.29 -16.41
CA ASP A 82 -3.32 -5.23 -16.87
C ASP A 82 -4.54 -4.55 -17.55
N ASN A 83 -4.59 -3.21 -17.66
CA ASN A 83 -5.70 -2.49 -18.30
C ASN A 83 -5.32 -1.24 -19.10
N GLU A 84 -5.99 -1.08 -20.24
CA GLU A 84 -5.91 0.11 -21.11
C GLU A 84 -6.74 1.32 -20.58
N ALA A 85 -7.42 1.18 -19.43
CA ALA A 85 -8.31 2.19 -18.83
C ALA A 85 -8.02 2.41 -17.34
N ASP A 86 -6.74 2.45 -16.97
CA ASP A 86 -6.33 2.56 -15.56
C ASP A 86 -6.60 3.98 -15.01
N ASP A 87 -7.80 4.20 -14.48
CA ASP A 87 -8.20 5.43 -13.76
C ASP A 87 -7.75 5.41 -12.28
N SER A 88 -7.06 4.35 -11.85
CA SER A 88 -6.66 4.15 -10.45
C SER A 88 -5.27 4.72 -10.17
N LEU A 89 -5.08 5.29 -8.97
CA LEU A 89 -3.79 5.74 -8.47
C LEU A 89 -3.43 5.03 -7.15
N ASP A 90 -2.14 4.91 -6.86
CA ASP A 90 -1.70 4.42 -5.55
C ASP A 90 -1.90 5.51 -4.49
N ILE A 91 -2.91 5.34 -3.64
CA ILE A 91 -3.18 6.25 -2.53
C ILE A 91 -2.34 5.85 -1.31
N PRO A 92 -1.66 6.81 -0.66
CA PRO A 92 -0.98 6.54 0.60
C PRO A 92 -2.00 6.27 1.72
N LEU A 93 -1.81 5.18 2.45
CA LEU A 93 -2.73 4.69 3.48
C LEU A 93 -2.01 4.59 4.83
N PHE A 94 -2.58 5.20 5.85
CA PHE A 94 -2.17 5.05 7.25
C PHE A 94 -3.20 4.22 8.01
N LEU A 95 -2.81 3.02 8.47
CA LEU A 95 -3.69 2.09 9.19
C LEU A 95 -3.68 2.30 10.71
N GLY A 96 -2.75 3.12 11.22
CA GLY A 96 -2.60 3.37 12.64
C GLY A 96 -1.73 2.33 13.34
N HIS A 97 -1.99 2.13 14.64
CA HIS A 97 -1.16 1.32 15.53
C HIS A 97 -1.90 0.02 15.89
N PRO A 98 -1.29 -1.16 15.66
CA PRO A 98 -1.88 -2.39 16.16
C PRO A 98 -1.92 -2.36 17.71
N SER A 99 -3.09 -2.62 18.28
CA SER A 99 -3.35 -2.51 19.73
C SER A 99 -2.67 -3.60 20.56
N THR A 100 -2.45 -4.76 19.96
CA THR A 100 -1.55 -5.79 20.48
C THR A 100 -0.24 -5.65 19.74
N SER A 101 0.87 -5.78 20.47
CA SER A 101 2.16 -5.93 19.84
C SER A 101 2.06 -7.18 18.95
N LEU A 102 1.94 -6.99 17.64
CA LEU A 102 2.06 -8.01 16.62
C LEU A 102 3.53 -8.49 16.60
N ASN A 103 4.04 -8.89 17.76
CA ASN A 103 5.37 -9.44 17.97
C ASN A 103 5.35 -10.89 17.49
N GLY A 104 5.24 -11.05 16.17
CA GLY A 104 5.78 -12.20 15.45
C GLY A 104 5.16 -13.57 15.68
N SER A 105 3.91 -13.73 16.14
CA SER A 105 3.38 -15.09 16.41
C SER A 105 2.17 -15.55 15.61
N ASN A 106 1.43 -14.71 14.85
CA ASN A 106 0.30 -15.21 14.06
C ASN A 106 -0.01 -14.36 12.83
N LYS A 107 0.26 -14.88 11.61
CA LYS A 107 -0.08 -14.19 10.34
C LYS A 107 -1.56 -13.84 10.26
N THR A 108 -2.39 -14.72 10.81
CA THR A 108 -3.84 -14.57 10.85
C THR A 108 -4.26 -13.33 11.64
N GLU A 109 -3.64 -13.06 12.79
CA GLU A 109 -3.96 -11.88 13.62
C GLU A 109 -3.61 -10.56 12.93
N THR A 110 -2.47 -10.51 12.24
CA THR A 110 -2.09 -9.32 11.45
C THR A 110 -3.06 -9.11 10.28
N LEU A 111 -3.40 -10.17 9.55
CA LEU A 111 -4.33 -10.10 8.42
C LEU A 111 -5.73 -9.68 8.90
N ASP A 112 -6.25 -10.31 9.95
CA ASP A 112 -7.53 -9.96 10.60
C ASP A 112 -7.55 -8.49 11.01
N TRP A 113 -6.46 -8.00 11.61
CA TRP A 113 -6.35 -6.61 12.01
C TRP A 113 -6.38 -5.66 10.80
N VAL A 114 -5.60 -5.94 9.74
CA VAL A 114 -5.60 -5.11 8.51
C VAL A 114 -6.98 -5.10 7.86
N LEU A 115 -7.64 -6.26 7.73
CA LEU A 115 -8.98 -6.35 7.17
C LEU A 115 -10.00 -5.62 8.06
N GLY A 116 -9.90 -5.78 9.38
CA GLY A 116 -10.72 -5.07 10.35
C GLY A 116 -10.59 -3.55 10.25
N GLN A 117 -9.37 -3.02 10.06
CA GLN A 117 -9.15 -1.59 9.82
C GLN A 117 -9.84 -1.10 8.54
N LEU A 118 -9.96 -1.95 7.52
CA LEU A 118 -10.56 -1.58 6.25
C LEU A 118 -12.08 -1.77 6.19
N GLY A 119 -12.72 -2.21 7.28
CA GLY A 119 -14.15 -2.59 7.29
C GLY A 119 -14.42 -3.97 6.69
N LEU A 120 -13.36 -4.74 6.39
CA LEU A 120 -13.38 -6.02 5.69
C LEU A 120 -13.20 -7.24 6.61
N GLY A 121 -13.31 -7.07 7.93
CA GLY A 121 -13.12 -8.17 8.90
C GLY A 121 -14.13 -9.32 8.80
N HIS A 122 -15.10 -9.24 7.88
CA HIS A 122 -16.08 -10.27 7.60
C HIS A 122 -15.68 -11.18 6.42
N LEU A 123 -14.62 -10.84 5.68
CA LEU A 123 -14.17 -11.62 4.53
C LEU A 123 -13.52 -12.93 4.95
N ASP A 124 -13.79 -13.99 4.19
CA ASP A 124 -13.10 -15.27 4.35
C ASP A 124 -11.68 -15.17 3.76
N HIS A 125 -10.67 -15.51 4.55
CA HIS A 125 -9.27 -15.53 4.11
C HIS A 125 -9.03 -16.41 2.88
N ALA A 126 -9.86 -17.44 2.66
CA ALA A 126 -9.78 -18.30 1.47
C ALA A 126 -10.10 -17.56 0.16
N GLN A 127 -10.76 -16.40 0.23
CA GLN A 127 -11.13 -15.57 -0.93
C GLN A 127 -10.06 -14.51 -1.25
N LEU A 128 -9.00 -14.41 -0.44
CA LEU A 128 -7.97 -13.39 -0.59
C LEU A 128 -6.82 -13.92 -1.46
N THR A 129 -6.38 -13.12 -2.41
CA THR A 129 -5.17 -13.41 -3.16
C THR A 129 -3.98 -12.75 -2.45
N ILE A 130 -3.24 -13.54 -1.68
CA ILE A 130 -2.02 -13.10 -1.00
C ILE A 130 -0.85 -13.19 -1.98
N ARG A 131 -0.34 -12.03 -2.42
CA ARG A 131 0.75 -11.91 -3.40
C ARG A 131 2.13 -11.96 -2.76
N GLU A 132 2.23 -11.40 -1.55
CA GLU A 132 3.41 -11.48 -0.72
C GLU A 132 2.97 -11.75 0.72
N PRO A 133 3.26 -12.94 1.26
CA PRO A 133 2.88 -13.27 2.62
C PRO A 133 3.77 -12.52 3.62
N PHE A 134 3.16 -12.15 4.75
CA PHE A 134 3.90 -11.70 5.91
C PHE A 134 4.79 -12.84 6.42
N ASP A 135 6.06 -12.55 6.74
CA ASP A 135 7.02 -13.56 7.20
C ASP A 135 6.84 -13.83 8.70
N ASP A 136 6.70 -15.10 9.08
CA ASP A 136 6.41 -15.64 10.42
C ASP A 136 7.68 -15.94 11.24
N GLY A 137 8.84 -15.43 10.83
CA GLY A 137 10.08 -15.62 11.55
C GLY A 137 10.57 -17.08 11.56
N GLN A 138 9.96 -17.99 10.80
CA GLN A 138 10.49 -19.33 10.58
C GLN A 138 11.57 -19.29 9.50
N ARG A 139 12.80 -18.99 9.94
CA ARG A 139 14.07 -19.22 9.25
C ARG A 139 14.04 -18.92 7.75
N ILE A 140 14.04 -17.64 7.40
CA ILE A 140 14.75 -17.25 6.19
C ILE A 140 16.23 -17.13 6.55
N THR A 141 17.06 -17.93 5.88
CA THR A 141 18.50 -17.68 5.80
C THR A 141 18.71 -16.21 5.41
N PRO A 142 19.46 -15.40 6.18
CA PRO A 142 19.44 -13.94 6.16
C PRO A 142 19.83 -13.25 4.83
N GLN A 143 20.05 -13.98 3.75
CA GLN A 143 20.39 -13.44 2.44
C GLN A 143 19.27 -13.60 1.41
N SER A 144 18.42 -14.62 1.49
CA SER A 144 17.52 -14.98 0.37
C SER A 144 16.30 -14.08 0.21
N SER A 145 15.66 -13.65 1.30
CA SER A 145 14.48 -12.78 1.25
C SER A 145 14.83 -11.30 1.15
N LEU A 146 16.02 -10.90 1.60
CA LEU A 146 16.47 -9.51 1.46
C LEU A 146 16.74 -9.14 0.00
N ASP A 147 17.23 -10.11 -0.79
CA ASP A 147 17.64 -9.93 -2.18
C ASP A 147 16.49 -10.03 -3.20
N GLN A 148 15.30 -10.50 -2.80
CA GLN A 148 14.15 -10.50 -3.71
C GLN A 148 13.49 -9.11 -3.75
N PRO A 149 13.35 -8.49 -4.94
CA PRO A 149 12.66 -7.23 -5.08
C PRO A 149 11.18 -7.39 -4.70
N PRO A 150 10.52 -6.34 -4.17
CA PRO A 150 9.08 -6.33 -3.95
C PRO A 150 8.33 -6.81 -5.18
N TRP A 151 7.39 -7.75 -5.01
CA TRP A 151 6.69 -8.38 -6.15
C TRP A 151 5.98 -7.35 -7.05
N VAL A 152 5.48 -6.25 -6.47
CA VAL A 152 4.82 -5.16 -7.20
C VAL A 152 5.70 -4.54 -8.28
N LEU A 153 7.03 -4.56 -8.12
CA LEU A 153 7.97 -4.06 -9.13
C LEU A 153 8.10 -5.00 -10.33
N ASN A 154 7.73 -6.28 -10.18
CA ASN A 154 7.68 -7.20 -11.31
C ASN A 154 6.57 -6.79 -12.29
N ARG A 155 5.48 -6.16 -11.82
CA ARG A 155 4.40 -5.63 -12.69
C ARG A 155 4.89 -4.57 -13.66
N LEU A 156 5.88 -3.76 -13.28
CA LEU A 156 6.47 -2.76 -14.16
C LEU A 156 7.37 -3.37 -15.25
N SER A 157 7.90 -4.57 -14.99
CA SER A 157 8.86 -5.24 -15.88
C SER A 157 8.17 -5.91 -17.07
N GLU A 158 6.89 -6.26 -16.93
CA GLU A 158 6.07 -6.84 -18.01
C GLU A 158 5.63 -5.78 -19.05
N SER A 159 5.55 -4.50 -18.67
CA SER A 159 5.00 -3.43 -19.51
C SER A 159 5.91 -2.88 -20.61
N GLN A 160 7.23 -3.09 -20.55
CA GLN A 160 8.14 -2.72 -21.65
C GLN A 160 9.58 -3.20 -21.42
N ALA A 161 10.00 -4.17 -22.22
CA ALA A 161 11.34 -4.13 -22.79
C ALA A 161 11.45 -2.84 -23.61
N ILE A 162 12.55 -2.10 -23.43
CA ILE A 162 12.97 -0.84 -24.10
C ILE A 162 12.96 0.37 -23.14
N GLN A 163 14.02 0.48 -22.33
CA GLN A 163 14.99 1.59 -22.38
C GLN A 163 16.16 1.36 -21.41
N THR A 164 17.23 0.83 -21.98
CA THR A 164 18.65 1.20 -21.77
C THR A 164 19.05 1.95 -20.49
N SER A 165 19.80 1.24 -19.64
CA SER A 165 21.03 1.66 -18.93
C SER A 165 21.23 3.15 -18.60
N THR A 166 20.38 3.68 -17.73
CA THR A 166 20.79 4.69 -16.74
C THR A 166 20.19 4.29 -15.41
N ALA A 167 20.96 4.39 -14.32
CA ALA A 167 20.41 4.18 -12.98
C ALA A 167 19.20 5.10 -12.81
N ASP A 168 18.00 4.55 -12.66
CA ASP A 168 16.81 5.33 -12.36
C ASP A 168 16.82 5.60 -10.84
N PRO A 169 17.15 6.84 -10.41
CA PRO A 169 17.27 7.15 -9.00
C PRO A 169 15.92 7.08 -8.28
N ASP A 170 14.81 7.35 -8.97
CA ASP A 170 13.47 7.31 -8.38
C ASP A 170 13.00 5.87 -8.22
N ARG A 171 13.26 5.00 -9.21
CA ARG A 171 13.06 3.56 -9.06
C ARG A 171 13.91 2.98 -7.93
N THR A 172 15.19 3.36 -7.86
CA THR A 172 16.08 2.92 -6.78
C THR A 172 15.58 3.39 -5.41
N ALA A 173 15.10 4.63 -5.32
CA ALA A 173 14.53 5.18 -4.09
C ALA A 173 13.21 4.47 -3.72
N LEU A 174 12.34 4.17 -4.69
CA LEU A 174 11.12 3.40 -4.50
C LEU A 174 11.43 1.98 -3.98
N GLU A 175 12.37 1.29 -4.62
CA GLU A 175 12.88 -0.02 -4.20
C GLU A 175 13.35 0.01 -2.74
N GLN A 176 14.13 1.03 -2.35
CA GLN A 176 14.60 1.20 -0.98
C GLN A 176 13.45 1.45 0.00
N LEU A 177 12.45 2.26 -0.34
CA LEU A 177 11.29 2.49 0.53
C LEU A 177 10.52 1.17 0.71
N LEU A 178 10.14 0.50 -0.37
CA LEU A 178 9.42 -0.77 -0.33
C LEU A 178 10.18 -1.89 0.41
N ALA A 179 11.51 -1.90 0.34
CA ALA A 179 12.34 -2.83 1.09
C ALA A 179 12.25 -2.59 2.61
N ARG A 180 12.06 -1.33 3.04
CA ARG A 180 11.95 -0.96 4.45
C ARG A 180 10.57 -1.20 5.05
N LEU A 181 9.50 -1.33 4.25
CA LEU A 181 8.16 -1.74 4.71
C LEU A 181 8.10 -3.20 5.22
N ARG A 182 9.22 -3.91 5.29
CA ARG A 182 9.25 -5.30 5.74
C ARG A 182 9.02 -5.42 7.25
N PRO A 183 8.38 -6.51 7.70
CA PRO A 183 7.61 -7.46 6.90
C PRO A 183 6.35 -6.82 6.27
N ARG A 184 6.12 -7.04 4.98
CA ARG A 184 5.00 -6.42 4.23
C ARG A 184 3.98 -7.47 3.83
N LEU A 185 2.72 -7.06 3.85
CA LEU A 185 1.57 -7.80 3.41
C LEU A 185 1.10 -7.23 2.08
N SER A 186 0.96 -8.08 1.07
CA SER A 186 0.35 -7.68 -0.19
C SER A 186 -0.83 -8.54 -0.57
N LEU A 187 -1.96 -7.87 -0.78
CA LEU A 187 -3.26 -8.48 -1.00
C LEU A 187 -3.90 -7.95 -2.27
N GLU A 188 -4.70 -8.82 -2.85
CA GLU A 188 -5.69 -8.49 -3.85
C GLU A 188 -7.02 -9.10 -3.38
N ILE A 189 -8.05 -8.26 -3.26
CA ILE A 189 -9.30 -8.58 -2.56
C ILE A 189 -10.50 -8.31 -3.46
N GLU A 190 -11.31 -9.33 -3.71
CA GLU A 190 -12.61 -9.19 -4.36
C GLU A 190 -13.68 -8.98 -3.26
N VAL A 191 -14.18 -7.75 -3.13
CA VAL A 191 -15.00 -7.35 -1.96
C VAL A 191 -16.51 -7.55 -2.19
N SER A 192 -17.00 -7.59 -3.44
CA SER A 192 -18.42 -7.87 -3.73
C SER A 192 -18.70 -8.20 -5.20
N ASP A 193 -19.78 -8.93 -5.45
CA ASP A 193 -20.31 -9.19 -6.80
C ASP A 193 -20.75 -7.90 -7.51
N SER A 194 -21.25 -6.90 -6.76
CA SER A 194 -21.63 -5.58 -7.30
C SER A 194 -20.45 -4.77 -7.83
N CYS A 195 -19.24 -5.14 -7.42
CA CYS A 195 -17.98 -4.59 -7.91
C CYS A 195 -17.07 -5.72 -8.40
N ALA A 196 -17.62 -6.80 -8.97
CA ALA A 196 -16.91 -8.02 -9.38
C ALA A 196 -15.70 -7.79 -10.31
N ASN A 197 -15.58 -6.60 -10.87
CA ASN A 197 -14.52 -6.21 -11.77
C ASN A 197 -13.58 -5.17 -11.16
N ARG A 198 -13.60 -4.98 -9.83
CA ARG A 198 -12.75 -3.98 -9.15
C ARG A 198 -12.08 -4.53 -7.90
N PRO A 199 -11.13 -5.47 -8.02
CA PRO A 199 -10.43 -5.96 -6.84
C PRO A 199 -9.59 -4.83 -6.22
N VAL A 200 -9.61 -4.78 -4.89
CA VAL A 200 -8.79 -3.85 -4.10
C VAL A 200 -7.37 -4.41 -4.04
N CYS A 201 -6.40 -3.58 -4.39
CA CYS A 201 -4.98 -3.92 -4.32
C CYS A 201 -4.35 -3.21 -3.12
N LEU A 202 -3.64 -3.96 -2.27
CA LEU A 202 -3.05 -3.45 -1.04
C LEU A 202 -1.58 -3.85 -0.92
N LEU A 203 -0.76 -2.91 -0.47
CA LEU A 203 0.59 -3.19 0.01
C LEU A 203 0.85 -2.41 1.29
N VAL A 204 0.92 -3.09 2.42
CA VAL A 204 1.06 -2.46 3.74
C VAL A 204 2.09 -3.18 4.60
N GLY A 205 2.68 -2.46 5.54
CA GLY A 205 3.60 -3.01 6.53
C GLY A 205 3.92 -2.00 7.63
N PRO A 206 4.83 -2.35 8.55
CA PRO A 206 5.34 -1.43 9.55
C PRO A 206 6.04 -0.24 8.89
N ILE A 207 5.67 0.98 9.28
CA ILE A 207 6.30 2.19 8.79
C ILE A 207 7.67 2.34 9.47
N PRO A 208 8.77 2.45 8.70
CA PRO A 208 10.11 2.56 9.27
C PRO A 208 10.27 3.79 10.16
N ASP A 209 11.07 3.66 11.22
CA ASP A 209 11.39 4.73 12.16
C ASP A 209 10.17 5.35 12.87
N SER A 210 8.98 4.73 12.77
CA SER A 210 7.83 5.09 13.60
C SER A 210 8.11 4.66 15.05
N LEU A 211 8.16 5.64 15.95
CA LEU A 211 8.28 5.41 17.40
C LEU A 211 7.11 4.62 17.97
N SER A 212 5.98 4.60 17.25
CA SER A 212 4.73 4.01 17.69
C SER A 212 4.43 2.67 17.00
N HIS A 213 5.36 2.16 16.18
CA HIS A 213 5.16 0.95 15.36
C HIS A 213 3.91 1.04 14.47
N SER A 214 3.67 2.21 13.88
CA SER A 214 2.54 2.45 12.99
C SER A 214 2.62 1.58 11.74
N TRP A 215 1.47 1.28 11.16
CA TRP A 215 1.34 0.54 9.92
C TRP A 215 0.74 1.40 8.81
N GLY A 216 1.19 1.15 7.59
CA GLY A 216 0.70 1.85 6.41
C GLY A 216 1.36 1.36 5.13
N GLY A 217 1.03 2.02 4.03
CA GLY A 217 1.59 1.72 2.72
C GLY A 217 0.76 2.35 1.61
N LEU A 218 0.40 1.55 0.61
CA LEU A 218 -0.36 1.97 -0.56
C LEU A 218 -1.63 1.14 -0.71
N ILE A 219 -2.68 1.78 -1.22
CA ILE A 219 -3.93 1.13 -1.62
C ILE A 219 -4.38 1.66 -2.97
N SER A 220 -4.91 0.77 -3.81
CA SER A 220 -5.52 1.10 -5.10
C SER A 220 -6.63 0.08 -5.40
N TYR A 221 -7.24 0.17 -6.57
CA TYR A 221 -8.11 -0.86 -7.12
C TYR A 221 -7.71 -1.13 -8.57
N ARG A 222 -7.86 -2.36 -9.03
CA ARG A 222 -7.72 -2.68 -10.47
C ARG A 222 -9.09 -2.68 -11.12
N VAL A 223 -9.18 -2.54 -12.44
CA VAL A 223 -10.41 -2.83 -13.20
C VAL A 223 -10.27 -4.19 -13.88
N SER A 224 -10.69 -5.30 -13.29
CA SER A 224 -10.67 -6.58 -14.02
C SER A 224 -11.65 -6.55 -15.19
N THR A 225 -11.21 -6.89 -16.40
CA THR A 225 -12.10 -7.12 -17.55
C THR A 225 -12.66 -8.54 -17.56
#